data_AF-A0A9X3PC02-F1
#
_entry.id   AF-A0A9X3PC02-F1
#
_cell.length_a   1.000
_cell.length_b   1.000
_cell.length_c   1.000
_cell.angle_alpha   90.00
_cell.angle_beta   90.00
_cell.angle_gamma   90.00
#
_symmetry.space_group_name_H-M   'P 1'
#
loop_
_entity.id
_entity.type
_entity.pdbx_description
1 polymer ?
#
loop_
_entity_poly.entity_id
_entity_poly.type
_entity_poly.pdbx_seq_one_letter_code
_entity_poly.pdbx_strand_id
1 'polypeptide(L)'
;MNRRNQARTRHQDLLEAADRVLALPEAGALATEMALRDASIARWTLRSQCVLQLQEQQLQKRLRGFAITELGTREGWARLGRVPVKNANRVYIFSEPRRERGSFPVFDRSQTRPTVPGRDRRQAKRPDPARTWMRTLQRGLQACGFSLQCETGECLEIGAEDQQLILTAPDLHSPAALAVLAQHCAGLFLASSTGTPRAI
;
A
#
# COMPACT_ATOMS: atom_id res chain seq x y z
N MET A 1 18.94 -22.57 -15.05
CA MET A 1 17.96 -21.95 -14.12
C MET A 1 16.88 -21.24 -14.93
N ASN A 2 15.60 -21.65 -14.80
CA ASN A 2 14.51 -21.25 -15.70
C ASN A 2 14.01 -19.81 -15.40
N ARG A 3 13.64 -19.00 -16.41
CA ARG A 3 13.25 -17.57 -16.24
C ARG A 3 12.06 -17.38 -15.27
N ARG A 4 11.15 -18.35 -15.20
CA ARG A 4 10.03 -18.38 -14.23
C ARG A 4 10.51 -18.51 -12.77
N ASN A 5 11.55 -19.30 -12.54
CA ASN A 5 12.12 -19.47 -11.19
C ASN A 5 12.83 -18.19 -10.74
N GLN A 6 13.54 -17.49 -11.63
CA GLN A 6 14.19 -16.22 -11.32
C GLN A 6 13.19 -15.10 -10.96
N ALA A 7 12.06 -15.01 -11.66
CA ALA A 7 11.02 -14.04 -11.33
C ALA A 7 10.37 -14.34 -9.96
N ARG A 8 10.12 -15.63 -9.67
CA ARG A 8 9.57 -16.08 -8.39
C ARG A 8 10.52 -15.77 -7.23
N THR A 9 11.82 -16.01 -7.39
CA THR A 9 12.84 -15.66 -6.38
C THR A 9 12.88 -14.15 -6.14
N ARG A 10 12.96 -13.32 -7.18
CA ARG A 10 12.97 -11.85 -7.01
C ARG A 10 11.74 -11.30 -6.30
N HIS A 11 10.56 -11.86 -6.60
CA HIS A 11 9.32 -11.45 -5.94
C HIS A 11 9.29 -11.88 -4.47
N GLN A 12 9.82 -13.05 -4.16
CA GLN A 12 10.00 -13.52 -2.79
C GLN A 12 10.98 -12.61 -2.03
N ASP A 13 12.12 -12.25 -2.63
CA ASP A 13 13.11 -11.36 -2.03
C ASP A 13 12.51 -9.97 -1.73
N LEU A 14 11.69 -9.43 -2.64
CA LEU A 14 10.97 -8.16 -2.42
C LEU A 14 9.97 -8.26 -1.26
N LEU A 15 9.26 -9.38 -1.15
CA LEU A 15 8.29 -9.60 -0.08
C LEU A 15 8.98 -9.77 1.27
N GLU A 16 10.10 -10.48 1.33
CA GLU A 16 10.91 -10.61 2.55
C GLU A 16 11.54 -9.28 2.97
N ALA A 17 12.03 -8.49 2.01
CA ALA A 17 12.51 -7.15 2.29
C ALA A 17 11.39 -6.24 2.81
N ALA A 18 10.18 -6.35 2.25
CA ALA A 18 9.02 -5.60 2.73
C ALA A 18 8.62 -6.01 4.16
N ASP A 19 8.72 -7.30 4.51
CA ASP A 19 8.46 -7.77 5.88
C ASP A 19 9.47 -7.20 6.88
N ARG A 20 10.73 -7.04 6.48
CA ARG A 20 11.74 -6.36 7.30
C ARG A 20 11.42 -4.89 7.50
N VAL A 21 10.96 -4.19 6.46
CA VAL A 21 10.48 -2.80 6.58
C VAL A 21 9.28 -2.71 7.50
N LEU A 22 8.35 -3.66 7.41
CA LEU A 22 7.17 -3.73 8.29
C LEU A 22 7.53 -3.92 9.76
N ALA A 23 8.66 -4.54 10.05
CA ALA A 23 9.16 -4.73 11.41
C ALA A 23 9.84 -3.48 12.00
N LEU A 24 10.01 -2.41 11.22
CA LEU A 24 10.61 -1.17 11.71
C LEU A 24 9.61 -0.37 12.58
N PRO A 25 10.09 0.37 13.60
CA PRO A 25 9.26 1.29 14.40
C PRO A 25 8.54 2.37 13.58
N GLU A 26 9.09 2.75 12.43
CA GLU A 26 8.56 3.78 11.53
C GLU A 26 7.71 3.22 10.37
N ALA A 27 7.48 1.91 10.31
CA ALA A 27 6.80 1.25 9.19
C ALA A 27 5.45 1.89 8.84
N GLY A 28 4.65 2.24 9.86
CA GLY A 28 3.34 2.86 9.73
C GLY A 28 3.40 4.25 9.12
N ALA A 29 4.40 5.05 9.51
CA ALA A 29 4.62 6.38 8.94
C ALA A 29 5.04 6.27 7.47
N LEU A 30 6.01 5.40 7.15
CA LEU A 30 6.50 5.20 5.78
C LEU A 30 5.40 4.67 4.85
N ALA A 31 4.60 3.69 5.32
CA ALA A 31 3.48 3.15 4.56
C ALA A 31 2.39 4.21 4.34
N THR A 32 2.11 5.04 5.35
CA THR A 32 1.11 6.10 5.28
C THR A 32 1.54 7.22 4.35
N GLU A 33 2.82 7.63 4.37
CA GLU A 33 3.35 8.62 3.43
C GLU A 33 3.16 8.16 1.99
N MET A 34 3.47 6.90 1.69
CA MET A 34 3.24 6.31 0.36
C MET A 34 1.75 6.27 -0.01
N ALA A 35 0.91 5.77 0.91
CA ALA A 35 -0.53 5.63 0.69
C ALA A 35 -1.23 6.97 0.41
N LEU A 36 -0.81 8.05 1.11
CA LEU A 36 -1.45 9.36 1.01
C LEU A 36 -1.15 10.12 -0.28
N ARG A 37 -0.24 9.62 -1.13
CA ARG A 37 0.09 10.27 -2.42
C ARG A 37 -1.08 10.26 -3.41
N ASP A 38 -1.83 9.15 -3.47
CA ASP A 38 -3.02 9.03 -4.33
C ASP A 38 -3.90 7.83 -3.92
N ALA A 39 -5.22 7.94 -4.13
CA ALA A 39 -6.16 6.88 -3.77
C ALA A 39 -5.93 5.55 -4.51
N SER A 40 -5.33 5.58 -5.70
CA SER A 40 -4.92 4.36 -6.42
C SER A 40 -3.78 3.60 -5.74
N ILE A 41 -3.03 4.27 -4.87
CA ILE A 41 -1.96 3.72 -4.03
C ILE A 41 -2.54 3.30 -2.68
N ALA A 42 -3.34 4.16 -2.04
CA ALA A 42 -3.97 3.93 -0.73
C ALA A 42 -4.83 2.65 -0.62
N ARG A 43 -5.34 2.14 -1.74
CA ARG A 43 -6.18 0.93 -1.77
C ARG A 43 -5.41 -0.38 -1.54
N TRP A 44 -4.08 -0.34 -1.54
CA TRP A 44 -3.24 -1.53 -1.42
C TRP A 44 -2.82 -1.79 0.02
N THR A 45 -2.60 -3.05 0.36
CA THR A 45 -2.25 -3.49 1.72
C THR A 45 -0.99 -2.80 2.25
N LEU A 46 -0.86 -2.76 3.58
CA LEU A 46 0.33 -2.26 4.28
C LEU A 46 1.64 -2.85 3.74
N ARG A 47 1.69 -4.17 3.56
CA ARG A 47 2.85 -4.85 2.93
C ARG A 47 3.12 -4.36 1.50
N SER A 48 2.05 -4.11 0.73
CA SER A 48 2.21 -3.54 -0.61
C SER A 48 2.77 -2.12 -0.57
N GLN A 49 2.46 -1.31 0.44
CA GLN A 49 3.05 0.02 0.59
C GLN A 49 4.58 -0.08 0.79
N CYS A 50 5.05 -1.00 1.64
CA CYS A 50 6.48 -1.24 1.83
C CYS A 50 7.15 -1.75 0.54
N VAL A 51 6.50 -2.67 -0.18
CA VAL A 51 6.97 -3.14 -1.49
C VAL A 51 7.07 -1.99 -2.50
N LEU A 52 6.10 -1.07 -2.52
CA LEU A 52 6.12 0.11 -3.39
C LEU A 52 7.27 1.04 -3.07
N GLN A 53 7.53 1.28 -1.79
CA GLN A 53 8.64 2.11 -1.34
C GLN A 53 10.00 1.51 -1.73
N LEU A 54 10.20 0.20 -1.55
CA LEU A 54 11.42 -0.49 -1.98
C LEU A 54 11.63 -0.41 -3.48
N GLN A 55 10.56 -0.60 -4.27
CA GLN A 55 10.63 -0.50 -5.73
C GLN A 55 10.90 0.93 -6.20
N GLU A 56 10.31 1.93 -5.54
CA GLU A 56 10.60 3.35 -5.79
C GLU A 56 12.08 3.66 -5.57
N GLN A 57 12.65 3.25 -4.42
CA GLN A 57 14.07 3.44 -4.13
C GLN A 57 14.98 2.76 -5.17
N GLN A 58 14.63 1.54 -5.60
CA GLN A 58 15.37 0.84 -6.65
C GLN A 58 15.28 1.56 -8.01
N LEU A 59 14.12 2.13 -8.33
CA LEU A 59 13.92 2.89 -9.56
C LEU A 59 14.60 4.25 -9.51
N GLN A 60 14.63 4.94 -8.36
CA GLN A 60 15.35 6.21 -8.18
C GLN A 60 16.85 6.10 -8.47
N LYS A 61 17.47 4.97 -8.13
CA LYS A 61 18.88 4.67 -8.46
C LYS A 61 19.12 4.58 -9.98
N ARG A 62 18.08 4.28 -10.76
CA ARG A 62 18.14 4.11 -12.22
C ARG A 62 17.55 5.30 -12.98
N LEU A 63 16.64 6.02 -12.36
CA LEU A 63 15.81 7.08 -12.92
C LEU A 63 15.81 8.23 -11.91
N ARG A 64 16.70 9.20 -12.11
CA ARG A 64 16.85 10.34 -11.20
C ARG A 64 15.50 11.06 -11.04
N GLY A 65 15.06 11.21 -9.80
CA GLY A 65 13.81 11.91 -9.46
C GLY A 65 12.53 11.11 -9.71
N PHE A 66 12.60 9.80 -9.95
CA PHE A 66 11.40 8.96 -10.04
C PHE A 66 10.66 8.94 -8.70
N ALA A 67 9.36 9.22 -8.75
CA ALA A 67 8.45 9.09 -7.62
C ALA A 67 7.14 8.47 -8.11
N ILE A 68 6.65 7.50 -7.36
CA ILE A 68 5.33 6.91 -7.54
C ILE A 68 4.30 7.93 -7.06
N THR A 69 3.42 8.33 -7.98
CA THR A 69 2.41 9.36 -7.75
C THR A 69 1.01 8.83 -7.98
N GLU A 70 0.83 7.92 -8.94
CA GLU A 70 -0.47 7.30 -9.22
C GLU A 70 -0.25 5.98 -9.95
N LEU A 71 -0.93 4.91 -9.53
CA LEU A 71 -0.75 3.57 -10.07
C LEU A 71 -1.98 3.05 -10.80
N GLY A 72 -1.76 2.55 -12.01
CA GLY A 72 -2.79 1.88 -12.80
C GLY A 72 -2.28 0.60 -13.47
N THR A 73 -3.17 -0.38 -13.64
CA THR A 73 -2.91 -1.50 -14.56
C THR A 73 -2.92 -0.98 -15.99
N ARG A 74 -2.39 -1.77 -16.94
CA ARG A 74 -2.45 -1.41 -18.36
C ARG A 74 -3.89 -1.15 -18.83
N GLU A 75 -4.83 -1.99 -18.39
CA GLU A 75 -6.25 -1.84 -18.69
C GLU A 75 -6.86 -0.62 -17.99
N GLY A 76 -6.48 -0.36 -16.73
CA GLY A 76 -6.91 0.82 -15.98
C GLY A 76 -6.52 2.11 -16.71
N TRP A 77 -5.28 2.20 -17.18
CA TRP A 77 -4.82 3.33 -17.98
C TRP A 77 -5.55 3.43 -19.33
N ALA A 78 -5.78 2.30 -20.01
CA ALA A 78 -6.48 2.30 -21.29
C ALA A 78 -7.91 2.87 -21.17
N ARG A 79 -8.62 2.56 -20.07
CA ARG A 79 -9.95 3.15 -19.78
C ARG A 79 -9.90 4.66 -19.59
N LEU A 80 -8.79 5.17 -19.05
CA LEU A 80 -8.50 6.59 -18.89
C LEU A 80 -7.95 7.24 -20.18
N GLY A 81 -7.82 6.50 -21.28
CA GLY A 81 -7.26 7.01 -22.52
C GLY A 81 -5.75 7.22 -22.46
N ARG A 82 -5.05 6.46 -21.63
CA ARG A 82 -3.58 6.45 -21.54
C ARG A 82 -3.03 5.06 -21.80
N VAL A 83 -1.79 4.99 -22.27
CA VAL A 83 -1.05 3.74 -22.46
C VAL A 83 0.37 3.88 -21.89
N PRO A 84 0.94 2.83 -21.26
CA PRO A 84 2.34 2.85 -20.86
C PRO A 84 3.26 3.13 -22.05
N VAL A 85 4.31 3.93 -21.84
CA VAL A 85 5.32 4.19 -22.87
C VAL A 85 6.11 2.93 -23.19
N LYS A 86 6.77 2.90 -24.35
CA LYS A 86 7.69 1.80 -24.68
C LYS A 86 8.78 1.75 -23.61
N ASN A 87 9.05 0.56 -23.09
CA ASN A 87 10.00 0.33 -21.98
C ASN A 87 9.62 0.99 -20.64
N ALA A 88 8.33 1.32 -20.43
CA ALA A 88 7.84 1.77 -19.12
C ALA A 88 8.25 0.79 -18.01
N ASN A 89 8.75 1.34 -16.91
CA ASN A 89 9.12 0.54 -15.74
C ASN A 89 7.85 0.01 -15.06
N ARG A 90 7.84 -1.30 -14.81
CA ARG A 90 6.75 -1.97 -14.10
C ARG A 90 7.03 -1.89 -12.62
N VAL A 91 6.00 -1.57 -11.87
CA VAL A 91 5.97 -1.70 -10.42
C VAL A 91 5.03 -2.87 -10.10
N TYR A 92 5.40 -3.73 -9.17
CA TYR A 92 4.62 -4.91 -8.82
C TYR A 92 3.83 -4.66 -7.54
N ILE A 93 2.54 -4.98 -7.58
CA ILE A 93 1.67 -5.05 -6.40
C ILE A 93 1.39 -6.53 -6.14
N PHE A 94 1.25 -6.88 -4.85
CA PHE A 94 0.96 -8.23 -4.41
C PHE A 94 -0.47 -8.30 -3.86
N SER A 95 -1.24 -9.28 -4.35
CA SER A 95 -2.57 -9.57 -3.79
C SER A 95 -2.47 -10.05 -2.34
N GLU A 96 -3.54 -9.82 -1.58
CA GLU A 96 -3.73 -10.42 -0.26
C GLU A 96 -3.60 -11.95 -0.29
N PRO A 97 -3.23 -12.59 0.84
CA PRO A 97 -2.96 -14.02 0.90
C PRO A 97 -4.14 -14.94 0.55
N ARG A 98 -5.37 -14.43 0.46
CA ARG A 98 -6.59 -15.22 0.22
C ARG A 98 -6.94 -15.46 -1.25
N ARG A 99 -6.38 -14.71 -2.20
CA ARG A 99 -6.62 -14.91 -3.64
C ARG A 99 -5.29 -14.95 -4.35
N GLU A 100 -4.89 -16.16 -4.76
CA GLU A 100 -3.69 -16.50 -5.54
C GLU A 100 -2.46 -15.63 -5.20
N ARG A 101 -1.45 -16.19 -4.52
CA ARG A 101 -0.16 -15.50 -4.30
C ARG A 101 0.42 -15.05 -5.65
N GLY A 102 0.10 -13.82 -6.02
CA GLY A 102 0.21 -13.32 -7.37
C GLY A 102 0.62 -11.87 -7.32
N SER A 103 1.79 -11.58 -7.90
CA SER A 103 2.19 -10.22 -8.21
C SER A 103 1.59 -9.84 -9.55
N PHE A 104 1.04 -8.64 -9.69
CA PHE A 104 0.65 -8.10 -10.99
C PHE A 104 1.33 -6.76 -11.26
N PRO A 105 1.68 -6.48 -12.52
CA PRO A 105 2.35 -5.25 -12.89
C PRO A 105 1.36 -4.08 -12.97
N VAL A 106 1.74 -2.98 -12.35
CA VAL A 106 1.13 -1.65 -12.49
C VAL A 106 2.18 -0.68 -13.03
N PHE A 107 1.68 0.46 -13.51
CA PHE A 107 2.50 1.52 -14.11
C PHE A 107 2.16 2.84 -13.44
N ASP A 108 3.19 3.62 -13.16
CA ASP A 108 3.02 4.98 -12.69
C ASP A 108 2.51 5.90 -13.82
N ARG A 109 1.74 6.93 -13.46
CA ARG A 109 1.22 7.94 -14.40
C ARG A 109 2.33 8.56 -15.25
N SER A 110 3.50 8.87 -14.66
CA SER A 110 4.65 9.46 -15.36
C SER A 110 5.20 8.55 -16.47
N GLN A 111 4.95 7.25 -16.39
CA GLN A 111 5.37 6.25 -17.37
C GLN A 111 4.27 5.94 -18.39
N THR A 112 3.21 6.75 -18.46
CA THR A 112 2.12 6.57 -19.44
C THR A 112 1.89 7.86 -20.24
N ARG A 113 1.42 7.70 -21.47
CA ARG A 113 1.11 8.79 -22.41
C ARG A 113 -0.35 8.72 -22.85
N PRO A 114 -0.99 9.84 -23.20
CA PRO A 114 -2.33 9.83 -23.79
C PRO A 114 -2.37 9.00 -25.08
N THR A 115 -3.46 8.25 -25.29
CA THR A 115 -3.72 7.51 -26.53
C THR A 115 -4.03 8.46 -27.68
N VAL A 116 -4.68 9.59 -27.37
CA VAL A 116 -4.94 10.69 -28.31
C VAL A 116 -4.31 11.96 -27.73
N PRO A 117 -3.39 12.63 -28.44
CA PRO A 117 -2.80 13.89 -27.99
C PRO A 117 -3.88 14.92 -27.62
N GLY A 118 -3.75 15.57 -26.46
CA GLY A 118 -4.68 16.62 -26.01
C GLY A 118 -6.00 16.12 -25.40
N ARG A 119 -6.29 14.82 -25.41
CA ARG A 119 -7.51 14.26 -24.81
C ARG A 119 -7.18 13.38 -23.61
N ASP A 120 -6.96 14.00 -22.46
CA ASP A 120 -7.05 13.29 -21.18
C ASP A 120 -8.53 13.23 -20.78
N ARG A 121 -9.07 12.02 -20.52
CA ARG A 121 -10.45 11.93 -20.04
C ARG A 121 -10.49 12.57 -18.67
N ARG A 122 -11.43 13.51 -18.45
CA ARG A 122 -11.72 14.02 -17.11
C ARG A 122 -11.94 12.82 -16.20
N GLN A 123 -11.07 12.68 -15.21
CA GLN A 123 -11.23 11.64 -14.22
C GLN A 123 -12.47 11.98 -13.39
N ALA A 124 -13.24 10.96 -13.06
CA ALA A 124 -14.22 11.09 -12.00
C ALA A 124 -13.54 11.63 -10.75
N LYS A 125 -14.28 12.36 -9.90
CA LYS A 125 -13.80 12.84 -8.62
C LYS A 125 -13.14 11.68 -7.88
N ARG A 126 -11.81 11.75 -7.70
CA ARG A 126 -11.06 10.67 -7.07
C ARG A 126 -11.46 10.59 -5.61
N PRO A 127 -11.55 9.37 -5.04
CA PRO A 127 -11.70 9.23 -3.60
C PRO A 127 -10.55 9.95 -2.90
N ASP A 128 -10.83 10.45 -1.70
CA ASP A 128 -9.79 10.98 -0.82
C ASP A 128 -8.82 9.84 -0.42
N PRO A 129 -7.50 10.00 -0.62
CA PRO A 129 -6.51 8.99 -0.26
C PRO A 129 -6.54 8.67 1.24
N ALA A 130 -6.77 9.64 2.12
CA ALA A 130 -6.82 9.41 3.57
C ALA A 130 -7.98 8.48 3.96
N ARG A 131 -9.18 8.75 3.44
CA ARG A 131 -10.35 7.87 3.62
C ARG A 131 -10.16 6.49 3.00
N THR A 132 -9.49 6.43 1.85
CA THR A 132 -9.20 5.15 1.18
C THR A 132 -8.22 4.34 2.03
N TRP A 133 -7.19 4.98 2.58
CA TRP A 133 -6.19 4.34 3.41
C TRP A 133 -6.77 3.82 4.73
N MET A 134 -7.58 4.65 5.42
CA MET A 134 -8.34 4.23 6.62
C MET A 134 -9.14 2.94 6.35
N ARG A 135 -9.90 2.90 5.25
CA ARG A 135 -10.68 1.71 4.87
C ARG A 135 -9.82 0.49 4.59
N THR A 136 -8.66 0.68 3.95
CA THR A 136 -7.72 -0.42 3.69
C THR A 136 -7.16 -0.98 4.99
N LEU A 137 -6.78 -0.13 5.94
CA LEU A 137 -6.33 -0.54 7.27
C LEU A 137 -7.43 -1.29 8.03
N GLN A 138 -8.65 -0.73 8.06
CA GLN A 138 -9.83 -1.38 8.66
C GLN A 138 -10.09 -2.79 8.09
N ARG A 139 -10.02 -2.95 6.76
CA ARG A 139 -10.17 -4.27 6.13
C ARG A 139 -9.05 -5.23 6.49
N GLY A 140 -7.82 -4.73 6.56
CA GLY A 140 -6.67 -5.51 7.00
C GLY A 140 -6.84 -6.01 8.44
N LEU A 141 -7.31 -5.14 9.34
CA LEU A 141 -7.63 -5.50 10.73
C LEU A 141 -8.74 -6.56 10.80
N GLN A 142 -9.83 -6.37 10.06
CA GLN A 142 -10.92 -7.34 9.98
C GLN A 142 -10.45 -8.71 9.47
N ALA A 143 -9.54 -8.73 8.49
CA ALA A 143 -8.96 -9.98 8.00
C ALA A 143 -8.13 -10.72 9.06
N CYS A 144 -7.61 -10.00 10.06
CA CYS A 144 -6.91 -10.53 11.23
C CYS A 144 -7.83 -10.77 12.44
N GLY A 145 -9.14 -10.61 12.29
CA GLY A 145 -10.10 -10.82 13.37
C GLY A 145 -10.25 -9.64 14.33
N PHE A 146 -9.75 -8.46 13.97
CA PHE A 146 -9.90 -7.25 14.78
C PHE A 146 -10.98 -6.31 14.24
N SER A 147 -11.69 -5.63 15.15
CA SER A 147 -12.54 -4.48 14.81
C SER A 147 -11.80 -3.17 15.10
N LEU A 148 -12.20 -2.09 14.42
CA LEU A 148 -11.70 -0.74 14.70
C LEU A 148 -12.88 0.14 15.14
N GLN A 149 -12.78 0.67 16.34
CA GLN A 149 -13.60 1.78 16.83
C GLN A 149 -12.81 3.08 16.67
N CYS A 150 -13.50 4.14 16.26
CA CYS A 150 -12.89 5.45 16.04
C CYS A 150 -13.62 6.48 16.87
N GLU A 151 -12.87 7.23 17.68
CA GLU A 151 -13.38 8.26 18.56
C GLU A 151 -12.69 9.59 18.26
N THR A 152 -13.45 10.67 18.32
CA THR A 152 -12.86 12.01 18.23
C THR A 152 -12.43 12.43 19.63
N GLY A 153 -11.19 12.86 19.77
CA GLY A 153 -10.64 13.31 21.04
C GLY A 153 -9.63 14.44 20.87
N GLU A 154 -9.09 14.95 21.97
CA GLU A 154 -8.15 16.08 21.94
C GLU A 154 -6.72 15.65 21.54
N CYS A 155 -6.34 14.42 21.87
CA CYS A 155 -5.03 13.85 21.62
C CYS A 155 -5.12 12.60 20.72
N LEU A 156 -4.01 12.28 20.06
CA LEU A 156 -3.86 11.05 19.28
C LEU A 156 -3.44 9.90 20.18
N GLU A 157 -4.30 8.90 20.33
CA GLU A 157 -4.09 7.71 21.14
C GLU A 157 -4.63 6.47 20.43
N ILE A 158 -4.04 5.31 20.71
CA ILE A 158 -4.51 4.03 20.21
C ILE A 158 -4.41 2.96 21.28
N GLY A 159 -5.54 2.30 21.55
CA GLY A 159 -5.68 1.20 22.51
C GLY A 159 -6.06 -0.10 21.81
N ALA A 160 -5.78 -1.22 22.47
CA ALA A 160 -6.16 -2.56 22.01
C ALA A 160 -6.70 -3.38 23.20
N GLU A 161 -7.95 -3.84 23.11
CA GLU A 161 -8.60 -4.68 24.12
C GLU A 161 -9.49 -5.71 23.42
N ASP A 162 -9.46 -6.99 23.81
CA ASP A 162 -10.36 -8.05 23.33
C ASP A 162 -10.66 -8.06 21.82
N GLN A 163 -9.61 -7.91 20.99
CA GLN A 163 -9.70 -7.87 19.52
C GLN A 163 -10.40 -6.63 18.95
N GLN A 164 -10.58 -5.60 19.76
CA GLN A 164 -10.99 -4.27 19.35
C GLN A 164 -9.79 -3.32 19.44
N LEU A 165 -9.53 -2.61 18.36
CA LEU A 165 -8.65 -1.43 18.38
C LEU A 165 -9.51 -0.18 18.52
N ILE A 166 -9.08 0.74 19.38
CA ILE A 166 -9.72 2.04 19.56
C ILE A 166 -8.71 3.09 19.12
N LEU A 167 -9.04 3.85 18.08
CA LEU A 167 -8.26 5.01 17.65
C LEU A 167 -8.98 6.27 18.08
N THR A 168 -8.33 7.06 18.92
CA THR A 168 -8.80 8.38 19.35
C THR A 168 -7.91 9.44 18.74
N ALA A 169 -8.48 10.41 18.02
CA ALA A 169 -7.72 11.49 17.40
C ALA A 169 -8.57 12.75 17.18
N PRO A 170 -7.95 13.95 17.13
CA PRO A 170 -8.66 15.17 16.75
C PRO A 170 -9.11 15.15 15.28
N ASP A 171 -8.31 14.54 14.41
CA ASP A 171 -8.68 14.21 13.03
C ASP A 171 -8.24 12.77 12.71
N LEU A 172 -9.23 11.89 12.62
CA LEU A 172 -9.06 10.46 12.30
C LEU A 172 -8.43 10.22 10.93
N HIS A 173 -8.53 11.17 10.00
CA HIS A 173 -7.98 11.06 8.65
C HIS A 173 -6.66 11.84 8.49
N SER A 174 -6.12 12.41 9.58
CA SER A 174 -4.83 13.06 9.55
C SER A 174 -3.69 12.05 9.28
N PRO A 175 -2.58 12.49 8.64
CA PRO A 175 -1.43 11.62 8.42
C PRO A 175 -0.88 10.98 9.71
N ALA A 176 -0.90 11.72 10.83
CA ALA A 176 -0.45 11.21 12.12
C ALA A 176 -1.34 10.08 12.64
N ALA A 177 -2.67 10.26 12.63
CA ALA A 177 -3.61 9.23 13.09
C ALA A 177 -3.52 7.96 12.23
N LEU A 178 -3.42 8.13 10.91
CA LEU A 178 -3.26 7.02 9.97
C LEU A 178 -1.93 6.30 10.13
N ALA A 179 -0.84 7.02 10.40
CA ALA A 179 0.48 6.44 10.66
C ALA A 179 0.50 5.60 11.93
N VAL A 180 -0.11 6.09 13.02
CA VAL A 180 -0.24 5.35 14.28
C VAL A 180 -1.07 4.08 14.09
N LEU A 181 -2.23 4.19 13.42
CA LEU A 181 -3.06 3.03 13.10
C LEU A 181 -2.30 2.01 12.23
N ALA A 182 -1.61 2.48 11.20
CA ALA A 182 -0.81 1.64 10.32
C ALA A 182 0.32 0.92 11.09
N GLN A 183 0.97 1.59 12.05
CA GLN A 183 2.00 0.99 12.88
C GLN A 183 1.43 -0.14 13.76
N HIS A 184 0.26 0.08 14.35
CA HIS A 184 -0.43 -0.98 15.11
C HIS A 184 -0.83 -2.16 14.22
N CYS A 185 -1.32 -1.89 13.01
CA CYS A 185 -1.63 -2.93 12.02
C CYS A 185 -0.38 -3.74 11.65
N ALA A 186 0.77 -3.08 11.48
CA ALA A 186 2.05 -3.73 11.19
C ALA A 186 2.42 -4.76 12.27
N GLY A 187 2.35 -4.36 13.54
CA GLY A 187 2.62 -5.24 14.68
C GLY A 187 1.70 -6.46 14.72
N LEU A 188 0.40 -6.26 14.50
CA LEU A 188 -0.59 -7.35 14.47
C LEU A 188 -0.37 -8.34 13.31
N PHE A 189 -0.01 -7.84 12.13
CA PHE A 189 0.23 -8.67 10.96
C PHE A 189 1.50 -9.52 11.10
N LEU A 190 2.56 -8.96 11.69
CA LEU A 190 3.78 -9.70 11.99
C LEU A 190 3.53 -10.80 13.01
N ALA A 191 2.82 -10.50 14.11
CA ALA A 191 2.48 -11.49 15.14
C ALA A 191 1.59 -12.64 14.62
N SER A 192 0.70 -12.35 13.66
CA SER A 192 -0.16 -13.37 13.04
C SER A 192 0.61 -14.30 12.08
N SER A 193 1.73 -13.83 11.53
CA SER A 193 2.53 -14.57 10.54
C SER A 193 3.54 -15.55 11.17
N THR A 194 3.91 -15.35 12.43
CA THR A 194 4.88 -16.18 13.16
C THR A 194 4.29 -17.44 13.80
N GLY A 195 2.98 -17.70 13.64
CA GLY A 195 2.33 -18.91 14.19
C GLY A 195 2.46 -19.04 15.71
N THR A 196 2.71 -17.93 16.41
CA THR A 196 2.82 -17.93 17.87
C THR A 196 1.40 -17.98 18.42
N PRO A 197 0.98 -19.08 19.10
CA PRO A 197 -0.32 -19.10 19.75
C PRO A 197 -0.36 -17.97 20.77
N ARG A 198 -1.41 -17.16 20.73
CA ARG A 198 -1.70 -16.16 21.76
C ARG A 198 -1.68 -16.86 23.12
N ALA A 199 -0.80 -16.41 24.02
CA ALA A 199 -0.98 -16.71 25.42
C ALA A 199 -2.28 -16.02 25.86
N ILE A 200 -3.22 -16.82 26.34
CA ILE A 200 -4.43 -16.40 27.07
C ILE A 200 -4.00 -16.10 28.50
#